data_AF-A0A961C3I6-F1
#
_entry.id   AF-A0A961C3I6-F1
#
_cell.length_a   1.000
_cell.length_b   1.000
_cell.length_c   1.000
_cell.angle_alpha   90.00
_cell.angle_beta   90.00
_cell.angle_gamma   90.00
#
_symmetry.space_group_name_H-M   'P 1'
#
loop_
_entity.id
_entity.type
_entity.pdbx_description
1 polymer ?
#
loop_
_entity_poly.entity_id
_entity_poly.type
_entity_poly.pdbx_seq_one_letter_code
_entity_poly.pdbx_strand_id
1 'polypeptide(L)'
;MSDPLAALAALVLVAGVLAATHRPLGAYLAHTFSTTKHLRLERAIYRACGVNPDGEQNWATYAAGVLAFSTACVLGLWALILTQTHLPLQAGRTGQNVDTALNTAVSFVTNTNWQSYGGESGATHLT
;
A
#
# COMPACT_ATOMS: atom_id res chain seq x y z
N MET A 1 -16.90 -23.17 -25.44
CA MET A 1 -17.00 -23.81 -24.12
C MET A 1 -18.29 -23.31 -23.49
N SER A 2 -19.17 -24.17 -22.98
CA SER A 2 -20.40 -23.70 -22.32
C SER A 2 -20.03 -22.84 -21.11
N ASP A 3 -20.62 -21.65 -21.00
CA ASP A 3 -20.39 -20.65 -19.95
C ASP A 3 -20.18 -21.21 -18.51
N PRO A 4 -20.96 -22.21 -18.01
CA PRO A 4 -20.77 -22.74 -16.66
C PRO A 4 -19.48 -23.56 -16.47
N LEU A 5 -19.00 -24.28 -17.49
CA LEU A 5 -17.78 -25.07 -17.39
C LEU A 5 -16.54 -24.17 -17.36
N ALA A 6 -16.56 -23.07 -18.13
CA ALA A 6 -15.49 -22.07 -18.10
C ALA A 6 -15.43 -21.36 -16.73
N ALA A 7 -16.59 -21.00 -16.17
CA ALA A 7 -16.66 -20.41 -14.83
C ALA A 7 -16.16 -21.37 -13.74
N LEU A 8 -16.55 -22.65 -13.79
CA LEU A 8 -16.07 -23.66 -12.86
C LEU A 8 -14.55 -23.86 -12.97
N ALA A 9 -14.01 -23.92 -14.20
CA ALA A 9 -12.58 -24.04 -14.42
C ALA A 9 -11.81 -22.83 -13.85
N ALA A 10 -12.32 -21.61 -14.02
CA ALA A 10 -11.72 -20.41 -13.44
C ALA A 10 -11.73 -20.45 -11.90
N LEU A 11 -12.83 -20.86 -11.28
CA LEU A 11 -12.92 -20.99 -9.82
C LEU A 11 -11.95 -22.03 -9.28
N VAL A 12 -11.88 -23.22 -9.91
CA VAL A 12 -10.95 -24.28 -9.53
C VAL A 12 -9.50 -23.82 -9.71
N LEU A 13 -9.20 -23.09 -10.78
CA LEU A 13 -7.87 -22.56 -11.02
C LEU A 13 -7.47 -21.55 -9.93
N VAL A 14 -8.33 -20.57 -9.62
CA VAL A 14 -8.07 -19.57 -8.57
C VAL A 14 -7.91 -20.25 -7.21
N ALA A 15 -8.83 -21.15 -6.85
CA ALA A 15 -8.76 -21.89 -5.60
C ALA A 15 -7.49 -22.75 -5.52
N GLY A 16 -7.11 -23.40 -6.62
CA GLY A 16 -5.90 -24.20 -6.73
C GLY A 16 -4.62 -23.37 -6.57
N VAL A 17 -4.55 -22.19 -7.20
CA VAL A 17 -3.42 -21.27 -7.04
C VAL A 17 -3.32 -20.74 -5.61
N LEU A 18 -4.44 -20.37 -4.98
CA LEU A 18 -4.48 -19.96 -3.57
C LEU A 18 -4.02 -21.10 -2.65
N ALA A 19 -4.54 -22.32 -2.86
CA ALA A 19 -4.14 -23.50 -2.11
C ALA A 19 -2.66 -23.86 -2.34
N ALA A 20 -2.10 -23.64 -3.52
CA ALA A 20 -0.68 -23.87 -3.76
C ALA A 20 0.22 -22.82 -3.08
N THR A 21 -0.22 -21.56 -3.04
CA THR A 21 0.61 -20.42 -2.60
C THR A 21 0.46 -20.08 -1.10
N HIS A 22 -0.67 -20.40 -0.46
CA HIS A 22 -0.90 -20.01 0.94
C HIS A 22 0.15 -20.58 1.90
N ARG A 23 0.58 -21.84 1.72
CA ARG A 23 1.54 -22.48 2.61
C ARG A 23 2.95 -21.91 2.49
N PRO A 24 3.57 -21.79 1.30
CA PRO A 24 4.91 -21.21 1.19
C PRO A 24 4.94 -19.74 1.63
N LEU A 25 3.94 -18.94 1.24
CA LEU A 25 3.86 -17.54 1.64
C LEU A 25 3.59 -17.38 3.13
N GLY A 26 2.69 -18.18 3.70
CA GLY A 26 2.39 -18.18 5.12
C GLY A 26 3.59 -18.61 5.98
N ALA A 27 4.31 -19.65 5.57
CA ALA A 27 5.53 -20.10 6.24
C ALA A 27 6.64 -19.02 6.18
N TYR A 28 6.76 -18.33 5.04
CA TYR A 28 7.69 -17.21 4.91
C TYR A 28 7.32 -16.05 5.84
N LEU A 29 6.05 -15.62 5.89
CA LEU A 29 5.61 -14.58 6.82
C LEU A 29 5.86 -14.97 8.28
N ALA A 30 5.53 -16.20 8.66
CA ALA A 30 5.79 -16.70 10.02
C ALA A 30 7.29 -16.67 10.35
N HIS A 31 8.15 -17.04 9.41
CA HIS A 31 9.61 -16.95 9.59
C HIS A 31 10.07 -15.50 9.74
N THR A 32 9.63 -14.59 8.86
CA THR A 32 10.01 -13.16 8.89
C THR A 32 9.58 -12.48 10.19
N PHE A 33 8.40 -12.81 10.75
CA PHE A 33 7.93 -12.23 12.00
C PHE A 33 8.54 -12.85 13.27
N SER A 34 9.13 -14.04 13.19
CA SER A 34 9.67 -14.74 14.37
C SER A 34 11.20 -14.86 14.40
N THR A 35 11.87 -14.59 13.27
CA THR A 35 13.33 -14.65 13.20
C THR A 35 13.95 -13.53 14.02
N THR A 36 15.00 -13.87 14.78
CA THR A 36 15.84 -12.91 15.51
C THR A 36 17.10 -12.52 14.72
N LYS A 37 17.23 -13.02 13.48
CA LYS A 37 18.40 -12.80 12.64
C LYS A 37 18.16 -11.65 11.67
N HIS A 38 18.85 -10.54 11.90
CA HIS A 38 18.90 -9.40 10.99
C HIS A 38 20.04 -9.53 9.98
N LEU A 39 19.75 -9.40 8.69
CA LEU A 39 20.71 -9.37 7.59
C LEU A 39 21.60 -8.11 7.67
N ARG A 40 22.78 -8.15 7.03
CA ARG A 40 23.71 -7.01 7.03
C ARG A 40 23.09 -5.75 6.41
N LEU A 41 22.29 -5.92 5.36
CA LEU A 41 21.59 -4.81 4.71
C LEU A 41 20.51 -4.23 5.62
N GLU A 42 19.73 -5.07 6.29
CA GLU A 42 18.70 -4.64 7.25
C GLU A 42 19.31 -3.80 8.37
N ARG A 43 20.41 -4.26 8.97
CA ARG A 43 21.14 -3.51 10.01
C ARG A 43 21.63 -2.14 9.51
N ALA A 44 22.04 -2.05 8.25
CA ALA A 44 22.46 -0.78 7.66
C ALA A 44 21.27 0.19 7.54
N ILE A 45 20.11 -0.30 7.11
CA ILE A 45 18.87 0.49 7.00
C ILE A 45 18.38 0.91 8.39
N TYR A 46 18.33 -0.01 9.36
CA TYR A 46 17.92 0.30 10.73
C TYR A 46 18.77 1.40 11.34
N ARG A 47 20.10 1.32 11.17
CA ARG A 47 21.01 2.37 11.65
C ARG A 47 20.81 3.70 10.94
N ALA A 48 20.57 3.69 9.63
CA ALA A 48 20.29 4.92 8.87
C ALA A 48 18.97 5.58 9.30
N CYS A 49 17.97 4.78 9.65
CA CYS A 49 16.65 5.24 10.12
C CYS A 49 16.58 5.45 11.65
N GLY A 50 17.64 5.15 12.41
CA GLY A 50 17.63 5.22 13.87
C GLY A 50 16.72 4.18 14.55
N VAL A 51 16.40 3.07 13.87
CA VAL A 51 15.53 2.00 14.37
C VAL A 51 16.34 1.01 15.21
N ASN A 52 15.85 0.70 16.41
CA ASN A 52 16.33 -0.45 17.17
C ASN A 52 15.47 -1.68 16.82
N PRO A 53 16.00 -2.67 16.08
CA PRO A 53 15.21 -3.80 15.62
C PRO A 53 14.85 -4.81 16.73
N ASP A 54 15.55 -4.78 17.86
CA ASP A 54 15.29 -5.65 19.01
C ASP A 54 14.47 -4.93 20.10
N GLY A 55 13.98 -3.71 19.80
CA GLY A 55 13.14 -2.94 20.72
C GLY A 55 11.68 -3.36 20.66
N GLU A 56 11.09 -3.67 21.81
CA GLU A 56 9.65 -3.94 21.91
C GLU A 56 8.83 -2.64 22.05
N GLN A 57 7.60 -2.66 21.52
CA GLN A 57 6.65 -1.57 21.67
C GLN A 57 5.41 -2.07 22.41
N ASN A 58 4.92 -1.28 23.37
CA ASN A 58 3.59 -1.51 23.91
C ASN A 58 2.52 -1.10 22.87
N TRP A 59 1.28 -1.54 23.08
CA TRP A 59 0.18 -1.32 22.15
C TRP A 59 -0.10 0.17 21.89
N ALA A 60 0.09 1.04 22.89
CA ALA A 60 -0.18 2.46 22.78
C ALA A 60 0.87 3.15 21.89
N THR A 61 2.15 2.83 22.09
CA THR A 61 3.25 3.30 21.23
C THR A 61 3.07 2.82 19.80
N TYR A 62 2.69 1.55 19.60
CA TYR A 62 2.43 1.00 18.28
C TYR A 62 1.27 1.71 17.58
N ALA A 63 0.12 1.85 18.26
CA ALA A 63 -1.06 2.52 17.72
C ALA A 63 -0.77 3.99 17.38
N ALA A 64 -0.08 4.71 18.27
CA ALA A 64 0.35 6.08 18.01
C ALA A 64 1.28 6.17 16.80
N GLY A 65 2.22 5.23 16.65
CA GLY A 65 3.11 5.16 15.49
C GLY A 65 2.35 4.96 14.18
N VAL A 66 1.41 4.01 14.14
CA VAL A 66 0.55 3.75 12.97
C VAL A 66 -0.27 4.99 12.61
N LEU A 67 -0.89 5.65 13.60
CA LEU A 67 -1.70 6.85 13.38
C LEU A 67 -0.86 8.05 12.91
N ALA A 68 0.31 8.27 13.51
CA ALA A 68 1.21 9.35 13.15
C ALA A 68 1.76 9.16 11.73
N PHE A 69 2.21 7.94 11.39
CA PHE A 69 2.68 7.60 10.06
C PHE A 69 1.57 7.74 9.01
N SER A 70 0.38 7.21 9.30
CA SER A 70 -0.79 7.33 8.40
C SER A 70 -1.17 8.80 8.18
N THR A 71 -1.16 9.62 9.23
CA THR A 71 -1.45 11.06 9.11
C THR A 71 -0.40 11.75 8.24
N ALA A 72 0.89 11.45 8.44
CA ALA A 72 1.96 11.98 7.61
C ALA A 72 1.80 11.56 6.13
N CYS A 73 1.43 10.30 5.87
CA CYS A 73 1.14 9.81 4.53
C CYS A 73 -0.07 10.50 3.89
N VAL A 74 -1.17 10.70 4.63
CA VAL A 74 -2.35 11.41 4.10
C VAL A 74 -1.99 12.83 3.72
N LEU A 75 -1.30 13.56 4.59
CA LEU A 75 -0.89 14.94 4.31
C LEU A 75 0.10 15.01 3.14
N GLY A 76 1.07 14.11 3.09
CA GLY A 76 2.06 14.05 2.00
C GLY A 76 1.42 13.71 0.66
N LEU A 77 0.55 12.70 0.61
CA LEU A 77 -0.17 12.31 -0.60
C LEU A 77 -1.16 13.39 -1.03
N TRP A 78 -1.89 14.00 -0.10
CA TRP A 78 -2.79 15.11 -0.42
C TRP A 78 -2.04 16.30 -1.04
N ALA A 79 -0.89 16.70 -0.46
CA ALA A 79 -0.05 17.76 -1.01
C ALA A 79 0.50 17.41 -2.41
N LEU A 80 0.89 16.14 -2.60
CA LEU A 80 1.35 15.64 -3.91
C LEU A 80 0.23 15.74 -4.96
N ILE A 81 -0.98 15.29 -4.64
CA ILE A 81 -2.14 15.34 -5.55
C ILE A 81 -2.55 16.79 -5.85
N LEU A 82 -2.50 17.69 -4.87
CA LEU A 82 -2.79 19.12 -5.09
C LEU A 82 -1.79 19.79 -6.03
N THR A 83 -0.54 19.32 -6.05
CA THR A 83 0.53 19.88 -6.88
C THR A 83 0.77 19.09 -8.18
N GLN A 84 -0.04 18.07 -8.46
CA GLN A 84 0.20 17.11 -9.55
C GLN A 84 0.31 17.75 -10.94
N THR A 85 -0.39 18.87 -11.18
CA THR A 85 -0.37 19.60 -12.46
C THR A 85 0.90 20.44 -12.66
N HIS A 86 1.72 20.58 -11.63
CA HIS A 86 3.03 21.23 -11.72
C HIS A 86 4.18 20.23 -11.81
N LEU A 87 3.88 18.94 -11.64
CA LEU A 87 4.86 17.86 -11.72
C LEU A 87 5.11 17.44 -13.18
N PRO A 88 6.30 16.89 -13.49
CA PRO A 88 6.53 16.28 -14.79
C PRO A 88 5.56 15.10 -15.01
N LEU A 89 5.34 14.72 -16.27
CA LEU A 89 4.45 13.61 -16.64
C LEU A 89 2.95 13.83 -16.29
N GLN A 90 2.50 15.08 -16.19
CA GLN A 90 1.07 15.37 -16.00
C GLN A 90 0.18 14.94 -17.18
N ALA A 91 0.76 14.86 -18.40
CA ALA A 91 0.08 14.45 -19.63
C ALA A 91 -1.21 15.26 -19.96
N GLY A 92 -1.24 16.56 -19.62
CA GLY A 92 -2.36 17.45 -19.93
C GLY A 92 -3.60 17.27 -19.04
N ARG A 93 -3.49 16.53 -17.93
CA ARG A 93 -4.58 16.30 -16.97
C ARG A 93 -4.86 17.53 -16.13
N THR A 94 -6.12 17.70 -15.75
CA THR A 94 -6.61 18.91 -15.06
C THR A 94 -6.42 18.87 -13.54
N GLY A 95 -6.03 17.72 -12.99
CA GLY A 95 -5.89 17.51 -11.55
C GLY A 95 -7.23 17.34 -10.82
N GLN A 96 -7.16 17.22 -9.50
CA GLN A 96 -8.32 17.06 -8.62
C GLN A 96 -8.59 18.37 -7.86
N ASN A 97 -9.86 18.65 -7.57
CA ASN A 97 -10.20 19.69 -6.60
C ASN A 97 -9.76 19.25 -5.18
N VAL A 98 -9.76 20.19 -4.24
CA VAL A 98 -9.18 19.99 -2.91
C VAL A 98 -9.86 18.86 -2.13
N ASP A 99 -11.18 18.76 -2.23
CA ASP A 99 -12.03 17.76 -1.60
C ASP A 99 -11.84 16.36 -2.20
N THR A 100 -11.78 16.24 -3.53
CA THR A 100 -11.48 14.95 -4.18
C THR A 100 -10.05 14.51 -3.88
N ALA A 101 -9.09 15.45 -3.89
CA ALA A 101 -7.71 15.15 -3.54
C ALA A 101 -7.58 14.60 -2.11
N LEU A 102 -8.31 15.19 -1.15
CA LEU A 102 -8.31 14.72 0.23
C LEU A 102 -8.98 13.34 0.34
N ASN A 103 -10.12 13.14 -0.31
CA ASN A 103 -10.81 11.85 -0.33
C ASN A 103 -9.92 10.75 -0.93
N THR A 104 -9.23 11.02 -2.04
CA THR A 104 -8.26 10.12 -2.67
C THR A 104 -7.12 9.80 -1.70
N ALA A 105 -6.49 10.81 -1.09
CA ALA A 105 -5.38 10.60 -0.17
C ALA A 105 -5.78 9.71 1.03
N VAL A 106 -6.93 10.00 1.65
CA VAL A 106 -7.46 9.18 2.76
C VAL A 106 -7.79 7.77 2.27
N SER A 107 -8.42 7.61 1.11
CA SER A 107 -8.83 6.31 0.58
C SER A 107 -7.64 5.38 0.31
N PHE A 108 -6.55 5.91 -0.25
CA PHE A 108 -5.34 5.14 -0.51
C PHE A 108 -4.58 4.80 0.78
N VAL A 109 -4.39 5.76 1.69
CA VAL A 109 -3.66 5.50 2.95
C VAL A 109 -4.44 4.55 3.87
N THR A 110 -5.77 4.58 3.83
CA THR A 110 -6.63 3.62 4.56
C THR A 110 -6.81 2.29 3.83
N ASN A 111 -6.13 2.07 2.70
CA ASN A 111 -6.21 0.86 1.86
C ASN A 111 -7.65 0.55 1.36
N THR A 112 -8.50 1.56 1.27
CA THR A 112 -9.85 1.46 0.70
C THR A 112 -9.79 1.54 -0.83
N ASN A 113 -8.89 2.36 -1.36
CA ASN A 113 -8.72 2.60 -2.81
C ASN A 113 -10.02 3.02 -3.52
N TRP A 114 -10.89 3.78 -2.83
CA TRP A 114 -12.06 4.42 -3.43
C TRP A 114 -11.64 5.53 -4.40
N GLN A 115 -12.34 5.62 -5.54
CA GLN A 115 -12.05 6.57 -6.62
C GLN A 115 -13.33 7.29 -7.03
N SER A 116 -13.45 8.58 -6.70
CA SER A 116 -14.54 9.48 -7.12
C SER A 116 -14.18 10.38 -8.30
N TYR A 117 -13.07 10.09 -8.99
CA TYR A 117 -12.56 10.82 -10.14
C TYR A 117 -12.38 9.87 -11.34
N GLY A 118 -12.44 10.40 -12.56
CA GLY A 118 -12.06 9.65 -13.76
C GLY A 118 -10.54 9.46 -13.77
N GLY A 119 -10.04 8.21 -13.77
CA GLY A 119 -8.60 7.93 -13.70
C GLY A 119 -7.78 8.59 -14.81
N GLU A 120 -8.34 8.72 -16.01
CA GLU A 120 -7.68 9.31 -17.18
C GLU A 120 -7.54 10.84 -17.08
N SER A 121 -8.45 11.51 -16.36
CA SER A 121 -8.51 12.97 -16.24
C SER A 121 -8.07 13.50 -14.88
N GLY A 122 -8.19 12.70 -13.81
CA GLY A 122 -8.02 13.12 -12.42
C GLY A 122 -6.70 12.73 -11.76
N ALA A 123 -5.88 11.86 -12.36
CA ALA A 123 -4.62 11.38 -11.76
C ALA A 123 -3.47 11.41 -12.77
N THR A 124 -2.36 12.09 -12.45
CA THR A 124 -1.16 12.11 -13.29
C THR A 124 -0.34 10.83 -13.20
N HIS A 125 0.71 10.67 -14.01
CA HIS A 125 1.58 9.49 -13.87
C HIS A 125 2.39 9.47 -12.56
N LEU A 126 2.49 10.59 -11.86
CA LEU A 126 3.19 10.70 -10.57
C LEU A 126 2.24 10.71 -9.37
N THR A 127 0.93 10.61 -9.58
CA THR A 127 -0.12 10.68 -8.54
C THR A 127 -1.28 9.76 -8.89
#